data_AF-U7E181-F1
#
_entry.id   AF-U7E181-F1
#
_cell.length_a   1.000
_cell.length_b   1.000
_cell.length_c   1.000
_cell.angle_alpha   90.00
_cell.angle_beta   90.00
_cell.angle_gamma   90.00
#
_symmetry.space_group_name_H-M   'P 1'
#
loop_
_entity.id
_entity.type
_entity.pdbx_description
1 polymer ?
#
loop_
_entity_poly.entity_id
_entity_poly.type
_entity_poly.pdbx_seq_one_letter_code
_entity_poly.pdbx_strand_id
1 'polypeptide(L)'
;MVFLNWKFVCVSFGSRRSDHIFFRPWKLADVVFDIYLLENQLPFFILEKLFEISSVAANPGNCTIIKLTCGFLLWSWVDWVKEDSWEIINSSGVLDFVDFLRKCLQPTEQHSLAEEEAYLSAPTATELHQSGLKFKRPEESSSLDIRFSNGILEIPQLKKLYDQTEILFRNLQAFEQCHYSFFY
;
A
#
# COMPACT_ATOMS: atom_id res chain seq x y z
N MET A 1 -9.52 17.82 -3.14
CA MET A 1 -8.56 18.94 -3.33
C MET A 1 -7.20 18.66 -2.70
N VAL A 2 -7.15 18.07 -1.49
CA VAL A 2 -5.89 17.79 -0.75
C VAL A 2 -4.90 16.94 -1.56
N PHE A 3 -5.36 15.79 -2.05
CA PHE A 3 -4.58 14.88 -2.89
C PHE A 3 -4.02 15.52 -4.17
N LEU A 4 -4.86 16.19 -4.97
CA LEU A 4 -4.41 16.83 -6.22
C LEU A 4 -3.46 18.02 -5.99
N ASN A 5 -3.56 18.66 -4.83
CA ASN A 5 -2.65 19.74 -4.44
C ASN A 5 -1.37 19.23 -3.76
N TRP A 6 -1.21 17.91 -3.55
CA TRP A 6 -0.06 17.29 -2.86
C TRP A 6 1.29 17.73 -3.43
N LYS A 7 1.41 17.79 -4.76
CA LYS A 7 2.63 18.26 -5.43
C LYS A 7 3.03 19.68 -5.02
N PHE A 8 2.06 20.55 -4.77
CA PHE A 8 2.31 21.91 -4.31
C PHE A 8 2.70 21.94 -2.82
N VAL A 9 2.24 20.98 -2.01
CA VAL A 9 2.61 20.87 -0.58
C VAL A 9 4.09 20.51 -0.42
N CYS A 10 4.59 19.53 -1.18
CA CYS A 10 6.00 19.10 -1.09
C CYS A 10 6.97 20.14 -1.67
N VAL A 11 6.60 20.87 -2.72
CA VAL A 11 7.44 21.93 -3.33
C VAL A 11 7.32 23.26 -2.57
N SER A 12 6.22 23.47 -1.83
CA SER A 12 5.89 24.75 -1.19
C SER A 12 5.73 24.64 0.32
N PHE A 13 6.69 24.01 1.01
CA PHE A 13 6.89 24.30 2.44
C PHE A 13 7.12 25.81 2.70
N GLY A 14 7.30 26.63 1.65
CA GLY A 14 7.51 28.07 1.75
C GLY A 14 6.40 29.04 1.33
N SER A 15 5.32 28.70 0.59
CA SER A 15 4.51 29.81 0.00
C SER A 15 3.07 29.55 -0.48
N ARG A 16 2.17 28.93 0.30
CA ARG A 16 0.71 29.17 0.15
C ARG A 16 0.05 29.40 1.50
N ARG A 17 -0.06 30.68 1.89
CA ARG A 17 -0.41 31.19 3.23
C ARG A 17 -1.89 31.10 3.65
N SER A 18 -2.77 30.36 2.98
CA SER A 18 -4.22 30.44 3.28
C SER A 18 -5.02 29.14 3.35
N ASP A 19 -4.40 27.96 3.22
CA ASP A 19 -5.15 26.70 3.35
C ASP A 19 -5.05 26.12 4.76
N HIS A 20 -6.19 26.06 5.46
CA HIS A 20 -6.28 25.61 6.84
C HIS A 20 -5.95 24.13 7.04
N ILE A 21 -6.03 23.32 5.98
CA ILE A 21 -5.70 21.89 6.03
C ILE A 21 -4.18 21.69 5.98
N PHE A 22 -3.49 22.43 5.11
CA PHE A 22 -2.04 22.28 4.91
C PHE A 22 -1.18 22.99 5.97
N PHE A 23 -1.76 23.89 6.77
CA PHE A 23 -1.04 24.59 7.85
C PHE A 23 -0.87 23.76 9.13
N ARG A 24 -1.66 22.68 9.31
CA ARG A 24 -1.62 21.85 10.53
C ARG A 24 -1.18 20.43 10.17
N PRO A 25 0.09 20.05 10.41
CA PRO A 25 0.62 18.75 10.00
C PRO A 25 -0.21 17.55 10.47
N TRP A 26 -0.76 17.61 11.68
CA TRP A 26 -1.62 16.55 12.22
C TRP A 26 -2.97 16.43 11.48
N LYS A 27 -3.60 17.54 11.08
CA LYS A 27 -4.84 17.49 10.27
C LYS A 27 -4.60 16.90 8.89
N LEU A 28 -3.42 17.15 8.32
CA LEU A 28 -3.03 16.56 7.06
C LEU A 28 -2.84 15.04 7.21
N ALA A 29 -2.22 14.60 8.31
CA ALA A 29 -2.09 13.19 8.64
C ALA A 29 -3.48 12.52 8.81
N ASP A 30 -4.41 13.14 9.54
CA ASP A 30 -5.78 12.62 9.70
C ASP A 30 -6.47 12.41 8.34
N VAL A 31 -6.44 13.42 7.46
CA VAL A 31 -7.02 13.33 6.12
C VAL A 31 -6.34 12.24 5.28
N VAL A 32 -5.03 12.08 5.42
CA VAL A 32 -4.26 11.07 4.70
C VAL A 32 -4.70 9.67 5.12
N PHE A 33 -4.81 9.40 6.42
CA PHE A 33 -5.23 8.08 6.89
C PHE A 33 -6.71 7.81 6.59
N ASP A 34 -7.57 8.83 6.66
CA ASP A 34 -8.97 8.73 6.25
C ASP A 34 -9.13 8.32 4.77
N ILE A 35 -8.23 8.74 3.88
CA ILE A 35 -8.26 8.36 2.45
C ILE A 35 -8.01 6.85 2.26
N TYR A 36 -7.34 6.18 3.20
CA TYR A 36 -7.07 4.74 3.13
C TYR A 36 -8.08 3.88 3.88
N LEU A 37 -9.09 4.49 4.53
CA LEU A 37 -10.17 3.74 5.14
C LEU A 37 -11.08 3.16 4.05
N LEU A 38 -11.37 1.86 4.12
CA LEU A 38 -12.20 1.15 3.15
C LEU A 38 -13.59 1.79 3.02
N GLU A 39 -14.11 2.34 4.12
CA GLU A 39 -15.39 3.07 4.17
C GLU A 39 -15.39 4.42 3.42
N ASN A 40 -14.22 4.98 3.14
CA ASN A 40 -14.05 6.29 2.50
C ASN A 40 -13.45 6.18 1.08
N GLN A 41 -13.60 5.02 0.43
CA GLN A 41 -13.03 4.80 -0.89
C GLN A 41 -13.82 5.49 -2.01
N LEU A 42 -13.06 6.13 -2.90
CA LEU A 42 -13.54 6.61 -4.17
C LEU A 42 -12.97 5.70 -5.27
N PRO A 43 -13.78 5.25 -6.25
CA PRO A 43 -13.27 4.56 -7.40
C PRO A 43 -12.14 5.34 -8.09
N PHE A 44 -11.03 4.67 -8.38
CA PHE A 44 -9.80 5.30 -8.86
C PHE A 44 -10.02 6.08 -10.16
N PHE A 45 -10.91 5.61 -11.04
CA PHE A 45 -11.26 6.30 -12.29
C PHE A 45 -11.81 7.72 -12.06
N ILE A 46 -12.43 7.99 -10.90
CA ILE A 46 -12.89 9.34 -10.55
C ILE A 46 -11.68 10.24 -10.32
N LEU A 47 -10.64 9.72 -9.66
CA LEU A 47 -9.39 10.45 -9.43
C LEU A 47 -8.64 10.71 -10.73
N GLU A 48 -8.65 9.76 -11.66
CA GLU A 48 -8.10 9.94 -13.02
C GLU A 48 -8.79 11.11 -13.72
N LYS A 49 -10.13 11.12 -13.75
CA LYS A 49 -10.91 12.22 -14.34
C LYS A 49 -10.69 13.56 -13.63
N LEU A 50 -10.65 13.55 -12.30
CA LEU A 50 -10.37 14.76 -11.52
C LEU A 50 -8.95 15.29 -11.78
N PHE A 51 -7.99 14.40 -12.01
CA PHE A 51 -6.63 14.75 -12.37
C PHE A 51 -6.57 15.39 -13.77
N GLU A 52 -7.24 14.81 -14.75
CA GLU A 52 -7.35 15.35 -16.13
C GLU A 52 -7.86 16.79 -16.17
N ILE A 53 -8.86 17.13 -15.35
CA ILE A 53 -9.43 18.49 -15.29
C ILE A 53 -8.66 19.44 -14.36
N SER A 54 -7.66 18.95 -13.62
CA SER A 54 -6.93 19.76 -12.64
C SER A 54 -5.85 20.63 -13.29
N SER A 55 -5.44 21.70 -12.60
CA SER A 55 -4.31 22.54 -13.03
C SER A 55 -2.97 21.79 -13.03
N VAL A 56 -2.90 20.60 -12.42
CA VAL A 56 -1.73 19.72 -12.46
C VAL A 56 -1.57 19.09 -13.84
N ALA A 57 -2.65 18.66 -14.48
CA ALA A 57 -2.60 18.15 -15.86
C ALA A 57 -2.22 19.26 -16.86
N ALA A 58 -2.60 20.51 -16.58
CA ALA A 58 -2.24 21.67 -17.41
C ALA A 58 -0.76 22.08 -17.31
N ASN A 59 -0.02 21.61 -16.29
CA ASN A 59 1.43 21.84 -16.13
C ASN A 59 2.19 20.51 -16.09
N PRO A 60 2.34 19.83 -17.24
CA PRO A 60 2.81 18.45 -17.31
C PRO A 60 4.33 18.40 -17.14
N GLY A 61 4.83 18.60 -15.93
CA GLY A 61 6.15 18.10 -15.55
C GLY A 61 6.09 16.58 -15.43
N ASN A 62 5.96 15.86 -16.56
CA ASN A 62 5.89 14.39 -16.72
C ASN A 62 5.11 13.65 -15.61
N CYS A 63 4.07 14.29 -15.08
CA CYS A 63 3.34 13.81 -13.92
C CYS A 63 2.15 12.98 -14.38
N THR A 64 2.07 11.74 -13.91
CA THR A 64 0.86 10.92 -14.06
C THR A 64 0.12 10.86 -12.72
N ILE A 65 -1.17 10.52 -12.76
CA ILE A 65 -1.97 10.23 -11.57
C ILE A 65 -1.34 9.12 -10.70
N ILE A 66 -0.72 8.13 -11.35
CA ILE A 66 0.04 7.06 -10.67
C ILE A 66 1.22 7.65 -9.90
N LYS A 67 2.10 8.42 -10.56
CA LYS A 67 3.24 9.06 -9.89
C LYS A 67 2.81 9.98 -8.74
N LEU A 68 1.68 10.68 -8.89
CA LEU A 68 1.12 11.52 -7.83
C LEU A 68 0.64 10.66 -6.65
N THR A 69 -0.09 9.58 -6.94
CA THR A 69 -0.57 8.60 -5.95
C THR A 69 0.59 7.97 -5.18
N CYS A 70 1.65 7.60 -5.87
CA CYS A 70 2.84 7.03 -5.27
C CYS A 70 3.59 8.02 -4.39
N GLY A 71 3.77 9.25 -4.85
CA GLY A 71 4.37 10.30 -4.03
C GLY A 71 3.56 10.59 -2.76
N PHE A 72 2.23 10.47 -2.83
CA PHE A 72 1.34 10.59 -1.67
C PHE A 72 1.48 9.38 -0.72
N LEU A 73 1.51 8.16 -1.28
CA LEU A 73 1.70 6.91 -0.54
C LEU A 73 3.05 6.83 0.16
N LEU A 74 4.15 7.14 -0.53
CA LEU A 74 5.51 7.08 0.01
C LEU A 74 5.67 8.00 1.21
N TRP A 75 5.00 9.15 1.21
CA TRP A 75 5.01 10.02 2.38
C TRP A 75 4.19 9.43 3.55
N SER A 76 3.07 8.79 3.24
CA SER A 76 2.12 8.26 4.22
C SER A 76 2.60 6.93 4.84
N TRP A 77 3.32 6.14 4.06
CA TRP A 77 3.65 4.73 4.32
C TRP A 77 5.10 4.41 3.96
N VAL A 78 6.03 5.35 4.24
CA VAL A 78 7.46 5.25 3.88
C VAL A 78 8.15 3.97 4.34
N ASP A 79 7.67 3.39 5.45
CA ASP A 79 8.24 2.16 6.03
C ASP A 79 7.66 0.88 5.40
N TRP A 80 6.63 1.01 4.56
CA TRP A 80 5.87 -0.11 3.97
C TRP A 80 5.93 -0.13 2.44
N VAL A 81 5.94 1.04 1.79
CA VAL A 81 5.93 1.17 0.33
C VAL A 81 7.31 1.60 -0.15
N LYS A 82 7.87 0.91 -1.15
CA LYS A 82 9.16 1.26 -1.74
C LYS A 82 9.00 2.30 -2.84
N GLU A 83 10.04 3.10 -3.05
CA GLU A 83 10.02 4.18 -4.04
C GLU A 83 9.79 3.68 -5.47
N ASP A 84 10.15 2.45 -5.79
CA ASP A 84 9.99 1.78 -7.09
C ASP A 84 8.69 0.94 -7.21
N SER A 85 7.87 0.85 -6.16
CA SER A 85 6.63 0.05 -6.13
C SER A 85 5.62 0.42 -7.23
N TRP A 86 5.79 1.58 -7.89
CA TRP A 86 4.89 2.08 -8.92
C TRP A 86 5.28 1.69 -10.35
N GLU A 87 6.51 1.24 -10.58
CA GLU A 87 6.93 0.76 -11.90
C GLU A 87 6.15 -0.50 -12.32
N ILE A 88 5.61 -1.21 -11.33
CA ILE A 88 4.82 -2.43 -11.49
C ILE A 88 3.32 -2.12 -11.67
N ILE A 89 2.87 -0.92 -11.30
CA ILE A 89 1.45 -0.56 -11.28
C ILE A 89 1.05 0.11 -12.59
N ASN A 90 0.33 -0.64 -13.42
CA ASN A 90 -0.45 -0.06 -14.50
C ASN A 90 -1.76 0.52 -13.94
N SER A 91 -2.11 1.76 -14.32
CA SER A 91 -3.33 2.41 -13.83
C SER A 91 -4.60 1.64 -14.24
N SER A 92 -4.56 0.97 -15.40
CA SER A 92 -5.66 0.15 -15.86
C SER A 92 -5.83 -1.06 -14.92
N GLY A 93 -6.87 -1.02 -14.08
CA GLY A 93 -7.20 -2.10 -13.15
C GLY A 93 -6.87 -1.82 -11.68
N VAL A 94 -6.60 -0.57 -11.31
CA VAL A 94 -6.67 -0.12 -9.90
C VAL A 94 -8.13 0.23 -9.57
N LEU A 95 -8.68 -0.36 -8.51
CA LEU A 95 -10.06 -0.10 -8.08
C LEU A 95 -10.19 1.19 -7.26
N ASP A 96 -9.34 1.38 -6.27
CA ASP A 96 -9.33 2.52 -5.33
C ASP A 96 -7.94 2.67 -4.67
N PHE A 97 -7.81 3.51 -3.64
CA PHE A 97 -6.53 3.73 -2.96
C PHE A 97 -6.06 2.51 -2.16
N VAL A 98 -6.98 1.71 -1.63
CA VAL A 98 -6.64 0.50 -0.87
C VAL A 98 -6.15 -0.58 -1.83
N ASP A 99 -6.78 -0.76 -2.99
CA ASP A 99 -6.28 -1.66 -4.03
C ASP A 99 -4.93 -1.21 -4.58
N PHE A 100 -4.73 0.10 -4.74
CA PHE A 100 -3.43 0.65 -5.14
C PHE A 100 -2.34 0.25 -4.13
N LEU A 101 -2.59 0.48 -2.84
CA LEU A 101 -1.67 0.17 -1.76
C LEU A 101 -1.41 -1.33 -1.65
N ARG A 102 -2.44 -2.16 -1.80
CA ARG A 102 -2.33 -3.62 -1.87
C ARG A 102 -1.41 -4.06 -3.02
N LYS A 103 -1.55 -3.47 -4.21
CA LYS A 103 -0.67 -3.75 -5.36
C LYS A 103 0.78 -3.34 -5.10
N CYS A 104 1.02 -2.23 -4.39
CA CYS A 104 2.38 -1.83 -3.98
C CYS A 104 3.04 -2.84 -3.02
N LEU A 105 2.23 -3.51 -2.20
CA LEU A 105 2.66 -4.43 -1.15
C LEU A 105 2.64 -5.90 -1.58
N GLN A 106 2.13 -6.18 -2.77
CA GLN A 106 2.03 -7.55 -3.28
C GLN A 106 3.44 -8.15 -3.42
N PRO A 107 3.66 -9.40 -2.98
CA PRO A 107 4.93 -10.09 -3.17
C PRO A 107 5.36 -10.13 -4.63
N THR A 108 6.66 -10.04 -4.88
CA THR A 108 7.25 -10.08 -6.24
C THR A 108 7.06 -11.46 -6.88
N GLU A 109 7.07 -12.53 -6.07
CA GLU A 109 6.80 -13.89 -6.53
C GLU A 109 5.34 -14.26 -6.25
N GLN A 110 4.57 -14.48 -7.32
CA GLN A 110 3.25 -15.10 -7.20
C GLN A 110 3.44 -16.61 -7.09
N HIS A 111 3.27 -17.14 -5.89
CA HIS A 111 3.14 -18.59 -5.73
C HIS A 111 1.82 -19.02 -6.35
N SER A 112 1.87 -20.02 -7.24
CA SER A 112 0.68 -20.67 -7.76
C SER A 112 -0.14 -21.16 -6.57
N LEU A 113 -1.42 -20.79 -6.51
CA LEU A 113 -2.35 -21.37 -5.54
C LEU A 113 -2.23 -22.90 -5.68
N ALA A 114 -1.72 -23.55 -4.65
CA ALA A 114 -1.84 -24.99 -4.56
C ALA A 114 -3.33 -25.30 -4.58
N GLU A 115 -3.71 -26.31 -5.37
CA GLU A 115 -5.10 -26.76 -5.43
C GLU A 115 -5.64 -26.97 -4.00
N GLU A 116 -6.91 -26.62 -3.87
CA GLU A 116 -7.68 -26.44 -2.65
C GLU A 116 -7.76 -27.74 -1.82
N GLU A 117 -6.66 -28.15 -1.20
CA GLU A 117 -6.67 -29.19 -0.18
C GLU A 117 -7.12 -28.56 1.15
N ALA A 118 -8.44 -28.43 1.23
CA ALA A 118 -9.29 -28.47 2.41
C ALA A 118 -8.60 -28.18 3.75
N TYR A 119 -8.88 -27.00 4.33
CA TYR A 119 -8.99 -26.77 5.78
C TYR A 119 -7.87 -27.38 6.65
N LEU A 120 -6.64 -27.52 6.12
CA LEU A 120 -5.51 -27.93 6.94
C LEU A 120 -5.20 -26.74 7.84
N SER A 121 -5.40 -26.94 9.15
CA SER A 121 -4.83 -26.03 10.15
C SER A 121 -3.37 -25.87 9.82
N ALA A 122 -2.95 -24.64 9.49
CA ALA A 122 -1.56 -24.35 9.21
C ALA A 122 -0.71 -24.90 10.38
N PRO A 123 0.37 -25.66 10.10
CA PRO A 123 1.20 -26.20 11.15
C PRO A 123 1.76 -25.06 12.00
N THR A 124 1.84 -25.30 13.30
CA THR A 124 2.40 -24.34 14.25
C THR A 124 3.88 -24.09 13.94
N ALA A 125 4.40 -22.95 14.39
CA ALA A 125 5.83 -22.65 14.26
C ALA A 125 6.71 -23.74 14.90
N THR A 126 6.23 -24.39 15.96
CA THR A 126 6.91 -25.53 16.62
C THR A 126 6.94 -26.78 15.75
N GLU A 127 5.81 -27.17 15.16
CA GLU A 127 5.73 -28.34 14.27
C GLU A 127 6.59 -28.14 13.02
N LEU A 128 6.57 -26.93 12.45
CA LEU A 128 7.46 -26.56 11.36
C LEU A 128 8.93 -26.69 11.78
N HIS A 129 9.33 -26.16 12.93
CA HIS A 129 10.71 -26.29 13.39
C HIS A 129 11.13 -27.76 13.58
N GLN A 130 10.25 -28.59 14.14
CA GLN A 130 10.49 -30.02 14.38
C GLN A 130 10.62 -30.83 13.09
N SER A 131 10.00 -30.40 11.98
CA SER A 131 10.16 -31.04 10.68
C SER A 131 11.52 -30.76 10.01
N GLY A 132 12.37 -29.95 10.65
CA GLY A 132 13.67 -29.54 10.13
C GLY A 132 13.65 -28.21 9.38
N LEU A 133 12.49 -27.53 9.32
CA LEU A 133 12.38 -26.19 8.75
C LEU A 133 13.12 -25.16 9.64
N LYS A 134 13.83 -24.26 8.98
CA LYS A 134 14.61 -23.20 9.63
C LYS A 134 13.99 -21.84 9.35
N PHE A 135 13.82 -21.03 10.37
CA PHE A 135 13.38 -19.65 10.22
C PHE A 135 14.58 -18.73 10.06
N LYS A 136 14.52 -17.82 9.09
CA LYS A 136 15.57 -16.83 8.85
C LYS A 136 14.95 -15.46 8.59
N ARG A 137 15.65 -14.40 8.98
CA ARG A 137 15.32 -13.05 8.50
C ARG A 137 15.99 -12.81 7.14
N PRO A 138 15.27 -12.37 6.11
CA PRO A 138 15.87 -12.00 4.84
C PRO A 138 16.85 -10.81 5.00
N GLU A 139 17.90 -10.77 4.17
CA GLU A 139 18.88 -9.68 4.15
C GLU A 139 18.31 -8.44 3.45
N GLU A 140 17.62 -8.67 2.33
CA GLU A 140 16.83 -7.69 1.60
C GLU A 140 15.43 -8.27 1.41
N SER A 141 14.39 -7.52 1.81
CA SER A 141 13.00 -7.95 1.65
C SER A 141 12.11 -6.75 1.39
N SER A 142 10.97 -6.98 0.73
CA SER A 142 9.84 -6.07 0.87
C SER A 142 9.22 -6.26 2.26
N SER A 143 8.42 -5.30 2.72
CA SER A 143 7.95 -5.29 4.10
C SER A 143 7.03 -6.47 4.46
N LEU A 144 6.50 -7.21 3.48
CA LEU A 144 5.54 -8.32 3.68
C LEU A 144 5.85 -9.61 2.91
N ASP A 145 6.97 -9.68 2.18
CA ASP A 145 7.31 -10.85 1.35
C ASP A 145 7.87 -12.01 2.19
N ILE A 146 7.13 -13.12 2.25
CA ILE A 146 7.49 -14.37 2.94
C ILE A 146 7.91 -15.38 1.88
N ARG A 147 9.12 -15.93 2.00
CA ARG A 147 9.68 -16.85 1.00
C ARG A 147 10.03 -18.19 1.64
N PHE A 148 9.70 -19.27 0.95
CA PHE A 148 10.11 -20.60 1.34
C PHE A 148 11.00 -21.22 0.26
N SER A 149 12.24 -21.54 0.62
CA SER A 149 13.16 -22.25 -0.28
C SER A 149 14.09 -23.16 0.51
N ASN A 150 14.33 -24.37 0.00
CA ASN A 150 15.32 -25.31 0.56
C ASN A 150 15.18 -25.57 2.08
N GLY A 151 13.94 -25.66 2.58
CA GLY A 151 13.68 -25.88 4.01
C GLY A 151 13.91 -24.65 4.90
N ILE A 152 14.12 -23.48 4.31
CA ILE A 152 14.25 -22.20 5.01
C ILE A 152 12.99 -21.36 4.73
N LEU A 153 12.31 -20.96 5.79
CA LEU A 153 11.22 -19.99 5.74
C LEU A 153 11.78 -18.63 6.14
N GLU A 154 11.87 -17.73 5.16
CA GLU A 154 12.30 -16.37 5.36
C GLU A 154 11.10 -15.48 5.69
N ILE A 155 11.09 -14.88 6.87
CA ILE A 155 10.01 -14.01 7.34
C ILE A 155 10.58 -12.61 7.57
N PRO A 156 10.03 -11.57 6.93
CA PRO A 156 10.49 -10.19 7.10
C PRO A 156 10.19 -9.72 8.52
N GLN A 157 11.14 -8.98 9.11
CA GLN A 157 10.95 -8.40 10.43
C GLN A 157 10.20 -7.06 10.31
N LEU A 158 9.06 -6.95 11.00
CA LEU A 158 8.31 -5.69 11.10
C LEU A 158 9.00 -4.75 12.09
N LYS A 159 9.91 -3.90 11.60
CA LYS A 159 10.78 -3.06 12.46
C LYS A 159 10.10 -1.83 13.05
N LYS A 160 9.08 -1.29 12.37
CA LYS A 160 8.41 -0.04 12.75
C LYS A 160 6.90 -0.27 12.72
N LEU A 161 6.32 -0.34 13.92
CA LEU A 161 4.89 -0.45 14.12
C LEU A 161 4.43 0.84 14.81
N TYR A 162 3.48 1.52 14.19
CA TYR A 162 2.83 2.71 14.72
C TYR A 162 1.32 2.45 14.81
N ASP A 163 0.59 3.31 15.51
CA ASP A 163 -0.87 3.19 15.60
C ASP A 163 -1.53 3.14 14.20
N GLN A 164 -0.94 3.82 13.21
CA GLN A 164 -1.47 3.82 11.85
C GLN A 164 -1.16 2.54 11.07
N THR A 165 -0.20 1.73 11.52
CA THR A 165 0.07 0.40 10.95
C THR A 165 -1.15 -0.52 11.10
N GLU A 166 -1.92 -0.39 12.18
CA GLU A 166 -3.16 -1.14 12.34
C GLU A 166 -4.20 -0.75 11.27
N ILE A 167 -4.31 0.53 10.96
CA ILE A 167 -5.20 1.06 9.91
C ILE A 167 -4.84 0.41 8.57
N LEU A 168 -3.54 0.36 8.23
CA LEU A 168 -3.07 -0.28 7.01
C LEU A 168 -3.54 -1.74 6.92
N PHE A 169 -3.16 -2.57 7.90
CA PHE A 169 -3.42 -4.00 7.83
C PHE A 169 -4.90 -4.36 7.89
N ARG A 170 -5.69 -3.68 8.72
CA ARG A 170 -7.13 -3.94 8.80
C ARG A 170 -7.84 -3.62 7.48
N ASN A 171 -7.49 -2.50 6.83
CA ASN A 171 -8.10 -2.12 5.56
C ASN A 171 -7.67 -3.04 4.42
N LEU A 172 -6.40 -3.46 4.38
CA LEU A 172 -5.93 -4.46 3.40
C LEU A 172 -6.63 -5.80 3.59
N GLN A 173 -6.71 -6.31 4.81
CA GLN A 173 -7.41 -7.56 5.12
C GLN A 173 -8.89 -7.48 4.75
N ALA A 174 -9.58 -6.41 5.15
CA ALA A 174 -10.99 -6.21 4.83
C ALA A 174 -11.21 -6.13 3.31
N PHE A 175 -10.33 -5.42 2.58
CA PHE A 175 -10.37 -5.35 1.13
C PHE A 175 -10.22 -6.74 0.50
N GLU A 176 -9.23 -7.52 0.92
CA GLU A 176 -9.03 -8.89 0.43
C GLU A 176 -10.26 -9.78 0.70
N GLN A 177 -10.84 -9.69 1.90
CA GLN A 177 -12.06 -10.41 2.25
C GLN A 177 -13.29 -9.97 1.45
N CYS A 178 -13.40 -8.69 1.07
CA CYS A 178 -14.53 -8.22 0.27
C CYS A 178 -14.38 -8.50 -1.23
N HIS A 179 -13.15 -8.47 -1.77
CA HIS A 179 -12.91 -8.48 -3.21
C HIS A 179 -12.32 -9.79 -3.75
N TYR A 180 -11.64 -10.57 -2.91
CA TYR A 180 -10.92 -11.78 -3.30
C TYR A 180 -11.32 -13.02 -2.50
N SER A 181 -12.38 -12.94 -1.68
CA SER A 181 -13.01 -14.14 -1.13
C SER A 181 -13.66 -14.93 -2.26
N PHE A 182 -12.89 -15.81 -2.91
CA PHE A 182 -13.45 -17.02 -3.46
C PHE A 182 -13.83 -17.91 -2.27
N PHE A 183 -15.15 -17.96 -2.05
CA PHE A 183 -16.01 -18.87 -1.27
C PHE A 183 -15.39 -19.78 -0.19
N TYR A 184 -16.00 -19.73 0.99
CA TYR A 184 -15.93 -20.68 2.11
C TYR A 184 -16.05 -22.16 1.67
#